data_AF-A0A7C6MMU5-F1
#
_entry.id   AF-A0A7C6MMU5-F1
#
_cell.length_a   1.000
_cell.length_b   1.000
_cell.length_c   1.000
_cell.angle_alpha   90.00
_cell.angle_beta   90.00
_cell.angle_gamma   90.00
#
_symmetry.space_group_name_H-M   'P 1'
#
loop_
_entity.id
_entity.type
_entity.pdbx_description
1 polymer ?
#
loop_
_entity_poly.entity_id
_entity_poly.type
_entity_poly.pdbx_seq_one_letter_code
_entity_poly.pdbx_strand_id
1 'polypeptide(L)' 'MNNIKEKLKELTNRSDEEIVIIDETLNNHFVIGKNNKEKIIADFKEKLKITEEEADNLYNQCSEIIIKGIFKRK' A
#
# COMPACT_ATOMS: atom_id res chain seq x y z
N MET A 1 -19.43 -1.09 3.70
CA MET A 1 -18.20 -1.83 3.36
C MET A 1 -17.12 -0.80 3.17
N ASN A 2 -16.21 -0.65 4.12
CA ASN A 2 -15.08 0.27 3.95
C ASN A 2 -14.20 -0.35 2.87
N ASN A 3 -14.11 0.26 1.68
CA ASN A 3 -13.30 -0.22 0.56
C ASN A 3 -11.88 0.37 0.62
N ILE A 4 -10.87 -0.46 0.95
CA ILE A 4 -9.51 0.03 1.25
C ILE A 4 -8.89 0.78 0.05
N LYS A 5 -9.31 0.37 -1.16
CA LYS A 5 -8.94 0.96 -2.44
C LYS A 5 -9.34 2.43 -2.55
N GLU A 6 -10.53 2.81 -2.08
CA GLU A 6 -10.98 4.21 -2.16
C GLU A 6 -10.12 5.12 -1.28
N LYS A 7 -9.78 4.68 -0.06
CA LYS A 7 -8.87 5.45 0.80
C LYS A 7 -7.45 5.50 0.29
N LEU A 8 -6.95 4.41 -0.28
CA LEU A 8 -5.66 4.41 -0.95
C LEU A 8 -5.65 5.42 -2.10
N LYS A 9 -6.74 5.50 -2.87
CA LYS A 9 -6.89 6.49 -3.95
C LYS A 9 -6.87 7.93 -3.43
N GLU A 10 -7.63 8.21 -2.38
CA GLU A 10 -7.65 9.54 -1.75
C GLU A 10 -6.28 9.97 -1.18
N LEU A 11 -5.53 9.05 -0.58
CA LEU A 11 -4.26 9.37 0.08
C LEU A 11 -3.05 9.39 -0.85
N THR A 12 -3.04 8.50 -1.84
CA THR A 12 -1.89 8.37 -2.75
C THR A 12 -2.07 9.19 -4.01
N ASN A 13 -3.29 9.68 -4.29
CA ASN A 13 -3.66 10.41 -5.50
C ASN A 13 -3.23 9.68 -6.80
N ARG A 14 -3.25 8.35 -6.76
CA ARG A 14 -2.84 7.46 -7.85
C ARG A 14 -4.02 6.96 -8.67
N SER A 15 -3.71 6.45 -9.85
CA SER A 15 -4.71 5.91 -10.79
C SER A 15 -5.34 4.61 -10.27
N ASP A 16 -6.56 4.28 -10.69
CA ASP A 16 -7.24 3.05 -10.23
C ASP A 16 -6.41 1.78 -10.50
N GLU A 17 -5.67 1.73 -11.61
CA GLU A 17 -4.76 0.63 -11.95
C GLU A 17 -3.62 0.48 -10.92
N GLU A 18 -3.01 1.61 -10.52
CA GLU A 18 -1.96 1.62 -9.50
C GLU A 18 -2.50 1.21 -8.13
N ILE A 19 -3.72 1.63 -7.80
CA ILE A 19 -4.40 1.24 -6.56
C ILE A 19 -4.63 -0.27 -6.51
N VAL A 20 -4.98 -0.91 -7.63
CA VAL A 20 -5.09 -2.36 -7.72
C VAL A 20 -3.74 -3.01 -7.45
N ILE A 21 -2.67 -2.54 -8.10
CA ILE A 21 -1.30 -3.04 -7.90
C ILE A 21 -0.86 -2.91 -6.43
N ILE A 22 -1.19 -1.79 -5.79
CA ILE A 22 -0.88 -1.54 -4.39
C ILE A 22 -1.63 -2.52 -3.51
N ASP A 23 -2.95 -2.66 -3.68
CA ASP A 23 -3.75 -3.57 -2.86
C ASP A 23 -3.31 -5.04 -3.03
N GLU A 24 -3.01 -5.48 -4.26
CA GLU A 24 -2.46 -6.81 -4.52
C GLU A 24 -1.10 -7.03 -3.84
N THR A 25 -0.21 -6.04 -3.92
CA THR A 25 1.11 -6.11 -3.27
C THR A 25 0.95 -6.20 -1.75
N LEU A 26 0.06 -5.41 -1.15
CA LEU A 26 -0.24 -5.48 0.27
C LEU A 26 -0.97 -6.78 0.67
N ASN A 27 -1.76 -7.38 -0.22
CA ASN A 27 -2.36 -8.70 -0.01
C ASN A 27 -1.30 -9.82 -0.04
N ASN A 28 -0.38 -9.78 -0.98
CA ASN A 28 0.68 -10.78 -1.13
C ASN A 28 1.60 -10.84 0.09
N HIS A 29 1.82 -9.71 0.75
CA HIS A 29 2.67 -9.67 1.94
C HIS A 29 1.96 -10.01 3.26
N PHE A 30 0.63 -10.26 3.24
CA PHE A 30 -0.33 -10.70 4.30
C PHE A 30 -0.32 -9.92 5.63
N VAL A 31 0.82 -9.40 6.06
CA VAL A 31 1.09 -8.61 7.25
C VAL A 31 1.92 -7.41 6.84
N ILE A 32 1.33 -6.21 6.91
CA ILE A 32 2.11 -4.97 6.90
C ILE A 32 2.77 -4.87 8.26
N GLY A 33 4.10 -4.98 8.26
CA GLY A 33 4.91 -5.00 9.46
C GLY A 33 6.37 -4.86 9.12
N LYS A 34 7.18 -4.56 10.14
CA LYS A 34 8.61 -4.23 10.01
C LYS A 34 9.40 -5.28 9.19
N ASN A 35 9.02 -6.56 9.28
CA ASN A 35 9.67 -7.66 8.57
C ASN A 35 9.38 -7.70 7.06
N ASN A 36 8.28 -7.09 6.61
CA ASN A 36 7.88 -7.08 5.20
C ASN A 36 8.00 -5.70 4.55
N LYS A 37 8.38 -4.66 5.30
CA LYS A 37 8.54 -3.28 4.81
C LYS A 37 9.41 -3.23 3.55
N GLU A 38 10.63 -3.76 3.63
CA GLU A 38 11.59 -3.70 2.53
C GLU A 38 11.09 -4.44 1.28
N LYS A 39 10.39 -5.57 1.45
CA LYS A 39 9.81 -6.33 0.35
C LYS A 39 8.67 -5.58 -0.33
N ILE A 40 7.80 -4.95 0.47
CA ILE A 40 6.69 -4.15 -0.07
C ILE A 40 7.23 -2.92 -0.81
N ILE A 41 8.25 -2.25 -0.27
CA ILE A 41 8.91 -1.12 -0.95
C ILE A 41 9.56 -1.58 -2.26
N ALA A 42 10.25 -2.72 -2.27
CA ALA A 42 10.83 -3.28 -3.48
C ALA A 42 9.76 -3.58 -4.54
N ASP A 43 8.64 -4.21 -4.16
CA ASP A 43 7.53 -4.49 -5.07
C ASP A 43 6.88 -3.20 -5.59
N PHE A 44 6.73 -2.17 -4.76
CA PHE A 44 6.23 -0.87 -5.22
C PHE A 44 7.17 -0.23 -6.24
N LYS A 45 8.48 -0.26 -6.00
CA LYS A 45 9.48 0.24 -6.96
C LYS A 45 9.40 -0.53 -8.28
N GLU A 46 9.33 -1.85 -8.23
CA GLU A 46 9.32 -2.69 -9.43
C GLU A 46 8.03 -2.52 -10.24
N LYS A 47 6.86 -2.58 -9.57
CA LYS A 47 5.56 -2.57 -10.24
C LYS A 47 5.08 -1.17 -10.64
N LEU A 48 5.32 -0.16 -9.80
CA LEU A 48 4.88 1.22 -10.04
C LEU A 48 5.98 2.06 -10.70
N LYS A 49 7.21 1.53 -10.86
CA LYS A 49 8.36 2.23 -11.44
C LYS A 49 8.65 3.58 -10.77
N ILE A 50 8.51 3.63 -9.46
CA ILE A 50 8.71 4.83 -8.63
C ILE A 50 10.06 4.80 -7.92
N THR A 51 10.46 5.97 -7.41
CA THR A 51 11.69 6.11 -6.62
C THR A 51 11.58 5.41 -5.27
N GLU A 52 12.72 5.19 -4.63
CA GLU A 52 12.76 4.60 -3.28
C GLU A 52 12.07 5.47 -2.24
N GLU A 53 12.25 6.78 -2.33
CA GLU A 53 11.60 7.75 -1.46
C GLU A 53 10.07 7.70 -1.62
N GLU A 54 9.58 7.66 -2.87
CA GLU A 54 8.15 7.54 -3.15
C GLU A 54 7.58 6.21 -2.66
N ALA A 55 8.31 5.11 -2.83
CA ALA A 55 7.89 3.80 -2.36
C ALA A 55 7.86 3.69 -0.83
N ASP A 56 8.83 4.28 -0.13
CA ASP A 56 8.82 4.35 1.34
C ASP A 56 7.65 5.19 1.85
N ASN A 57 7.41 6.36 1.23
CA ASN A 57 6.27 7.21 1.58
C ASN A 57 4.94 6.48 1.33
N LEU A 58 4.80 5.80 0.19
CA LEU A 58 3.63 5.01 -0.15
C LEU A 58 3.40 3.88 0.87
N TYR A 59 4.46 3.18 1.27
CA TYR A 59 4.39 2.19 2.33
C TYR A 59 3.88 2.79 3.64
N ASN A 60 4.44 3.94 4.05
CA ASN A 60 4.04 4.59 5.29
C ASN A 60 2.56 5.02 5.26
N GLN A 61 2.09 5.58 4.14
CA GLN A 61 0.68 5.92 3.93
C GLN A 61 -0.24 4.70 4.01
N CYS A 62 0.11 3.61 3.30
CA CYS A 62 -0.65 2.36 3.32
C CYS A 62 -0.71 1.73 4.71
N SER A 63 0.45 1.70 5.39
CA SER A 63 0.61 1.19 6.74
C SER A 63 -0.22 1.98 7.74
N GLU A 64 -0.28 3.31 7.61
CA GLU A 64 -1.08 4.15 8.47
C GLU A 64 -2.59 3.82 8.36
N ILE A 65 -3.12 3.62 7.16
CA ILE A 65 -4.53 3.26 6.91
C ILE A 65 -4.88 1.92 7.58
N ILE A 66 -3.97 0.95 7.48
CA ILE A 66 -4.19 -0.43 7.93
C ILE A 66 -3.97 -0.56 9.45
N ILE A 67 -2.91 0.05 10.00
CA ILE A 67 -2.58 0.02 11.43
C ILE A 67 -3.56 0.86 12.26
N LYS A 68 -4.00 2.03 11.78
CA LYS A 68 -5.00 2.83 12.50
C LYS A 68 -6.37 2.15 12.60
N GLY A 69 -6.54 0.94 12.08
CA GLY A 69 -7.73 0.12 12.29
C GLY A 69 -8.99 0.69 11.63
N ILE A 70 -8.83 1.68 10.74
CA ILE A 70 -9.93 2.25 9.93
C ILE A 70 -10.50 1.14 9.01
N PHE A 71 -9.68 0.11 8.72
CA PHE A 71 -10.01 -1.03 7.89
C PHE A 71 -9.61 -2.33 8.57
N LYS A 72 -10.59 -3.10 9.06
CA LYS A 72 -10.41 -4.53 9.29
C LYS A 72 -10.57 -5.25 7.95
N ARG A 73 -9.53 -5.91 7.44
CA ARG A 73 -9.71 -7.02 6.49
C ARG A 73 -10.49 -8.09 7.26
N LYS A 74 -11.76 -8.29 6.90
CA LYS A 74 -12.64 -9.29 7.49
C LYS A 74 -12.58 -10.56 6.67
#